data_AF-A0A970LPA1-F1
#
_entry.id   AF-A0A970LPA1-F1
#
_cell.length_a   1.000
_cell.length_b   1.000
_cell.length_c   1.000
_cell.angle_alpha   90.00
_cell.angle_beta   90.00
_cell.angle_gamma   90.00
#
_symmetry.space_group_name_H-M   'P 1'
#
loop_
_entity.id
_entity.type
_entity.pdbx_description
1 polymer ?
#
loop_
_entity_poly.entity_id
_entity_poly.type
_entity_poly.pdbx_seq_one_letter_code
_entity_poly.pdbx_strand_id
1 'polypeptide(L)'
;KLKSNDINDIIAVWYEEASEFNGAEEFDQTNITFMRQKHKLAANVQFCWSFNPPRNPYSWINEWVEEVSEYEDYLVHHSTYKDDELGFTTEQMLANIERVKKNDHDYYLYLYEGFPIGIGDNVYNIDLFQPLQKIPDDERILKVYTSTDTGYSVSATATGAFALTSKRNVILLDTDYYSPEGKANKRSPEQHCKALRRFTEKIADKYKRPISKKTVDSADGAIRTQYYNMYGERLHPVSKSKNVDMIDYVIDLLTQGRFYYLDTKNNQIFIDEHRKYRWDEKSIQSNPDNPQVIKKDDHAVDLFKYFVKDNLRDLGLKF
;
A
#
# COMPACT_ATOMS: atom_id res chain seq x y z
N LYS A 1 -22.68 1.40 16.64
CA LYS A 1 -23.61 2.37 17.25
C LYS A 1 -22.92 3.09 18.41
N LEU A 2 -22.25 4.21 18.12
CA LEU A 2 -21.83 5.15 19.16
C LEU A 2 -23.10 5.68 19.84
N LYS A 3 -23.22 5.50 21.16
CA LYS A 3 -24.31 6.10 21.94
C LYS A 3 -23.99 7.59 22.13
N SER A 4 -24.36 8.42 21.16
CA SER A 4 -24.19 9.88 21.17
C SER A 4 -25.30 10.63 21.94
N ASN A 5 -26.16 9.92 22.68
CA ASN A 5 -27.37 10.54 23.27
C ASN A 5 -27.09 11.43 24.50
N ASP A 6 -25.86 11.50 24.98
CA ASP A 6 -25.51 12.26 26.20
C ASP A 6 -24.74 13.57 25.93
N ILE A 7 -24.48 13.92 24.65
CA ILE A 7 -23.88 15.20 24.29
C ILE A 7 -25.03 16.17 23.98
N ASN A 8 -25.02 17.33 24.63
CA ASN A 8 -25.97 18.42 24.40
C ASN A 8 -25.19 19.72 24.30
N ASP A 9 -25.89 20.79 23.93
CA ASP A 9 -25.34 22.15 23.98
C ASP A 9 -24.14 22.37 23.06
N ILE A 10 -24.16 21.70 21.90
CA ILE A 10 -23.13 21.80 20.87
C ILE A 10 -23.22 23.15 20.16
N ILE A 11 -22.07 23.79 19.96
CA ILE A 11 -21.93 25.02 19.17
C ILE A 11 -21.09 24.82 17.91
N ALA A 12 -20.18 23.82 17.90
CA ALA A 12 -19.39 23.47 16.74
C ALA A 12 -19.02 21.98 16.73
N VAL A 13 -18.84 21.42 15.53
CA VAL A 13 -18.34 20.06 15.29
C VAL A 13 -17.23 20.15 14.26
N TRP A 14 -16.12 19.47 14.52
CA TRP A 14 -15.02 19.35 13.57
C TRP A 14 -14.72 17.89 13.32
N TYR A 15 -14.87 17.47 12.07
CA TYR A 15 -14.44 16.17 11.58
C TYR A 15 -13.05 16.28 10.94
N GLU A 16 -12.09 15.60 11.54
CA GLU A 16 -10.77 15.33 10.95
C GLU A 16 -10.84 14.04 10.12
N GLU A 17 -10.08 13.99 9.03
CA GLU A 17 -10.06 12.87 8.09
C GLU A 17 -11.47 12.50 7.60
N ALA A 18 -12.28 13.51 7.24
CA ALA A 18 -13.68 13.34 6.84
C ALA A 18 -13.87 12.42 5.61
N SER A 19 -12.82 12.17 4.82
CA SER A 19 -12.86 11.18 3.73
C SER A 19 -12.98 9.73 4.21
N GLU A 20 -12.71 9.44 5.49
CA GLU A 20 -12.72 8.08 6.04
C GLU A 20 -14.11 7.60 6.48
N PHE A 21 -15.16 8.43 6.37
CA PHE A 21 -16.54 7.98 6.54
C PHE A 21 -16.89 6.92 5.49
N ASN A 22 -17.74 5.95 5.83
CA ASN A 22 -18.07 4.87 4.89
C ASN A 22 -18.90 5.34 3.67
N GLY A 23 -19.37 6.60 3.69
CA GLY A 23 -20.12 7.21 2.60
C GLY A 23 -20.94 8.41 3.05
N ALA A 24 -21.50 9.13 2.08
CA ALA A 24 -22.32 10.31 2.28
C ALA A 24 -23.50 10.07 3.25
N GLU A 25 -24.14 8.89 3.21
CA GLU A 25 -25.26 8.59 4.10
C GLU A 25 -24.85 8.59 5.59
N GLU A 26 -23.73 7.96 5.94
CA GLU A 26 -23.24 7.95 7.32
C GLU A 26 -22.84 9.36 7.74
N PHE A 27 -22.13 10.07 6.86
CA PHE A 27 -21.72 11.45 7.06
C PHE A 27 -22.92 12.35 7.37
N ASP A 28 -23.97 12.32 6.54
CA ASP A 28 -25.20 13.10 6.71
C ASP A 28 -25.96 12.74 7.98
N GLN A 29 -26.08 11.44 8.29
CA GLN A 29 -26.74 11.00 9.51
C GLN A 29 -26.03 11.54 10.76
N THR A 30 -24.69 11.62 10.73
CA THR A 30 -23.92 12.16 11.86
C THR A 30 -24.11 13.67 11.98
N ASN A 31 -24.06 14.41 10.87
CA ASN A 31 -24.31 15.85 10.85
C ASN A 31 -25.69 16.19 11.44
N ILE A 32 -26.74 15.50 10.98
CA ILE A 32 -28.12 15.69 11.48
C ILE A 32 -28.21 15.40 12.98
N THR A 33 -27.49 14.38 13.46
CA THR A 33 -27.51 14.00 14.88
C THR A 33 -26.96 15.14 15.74
N PHE A 34 -25.83 15.74 15.37
CA PHE A 34 -25.24 16.84 16.13
C PHE A 34 -26.00 18.17 15.97
N MET A 35 -26.57 18.43 14.79
CA MET A 35 -27.46 19.60 14.58
C MET A 35 -28.62 19.63 15.58
N ARG A 36 -29.18 18.45 15.93
CA ARG A 36 -30.27 18.34 16.91
C ARG A 36 -29.85 18.63 18.35
N GLN A 37 -28.55 18.56 18.63
CA GLN A 37 -27.97 18.77 19.96
C GLN A 37 -27.47 20.22 20.17
N LYS A 38 -27.88 21.15 19.29
CA LYS A 38 -27.49 22.56 19.33
C LYS A 38 -27.78 23.22 20.68
N HIS A 39 -26.84 24.04 21.14
CA HIS A 39 -27.04 24.95 22.28
C HIS A 39 -28.24 25.88 22.07
N LYS A 40 -29.06 26.08 23.10
CA LYS A 40 -30.28 26.92 23.02
C LYS A 40 -29.99 28.36 22.60
N LEU A 41 -28.85 28.91 23.04
CA LEU A 41 -28.39 30.27 22.73
C LEU A 41 -27.60 30.41 21.41
N ALA A 42 -27.18 29.31 20.78
CA ALA A 42 -26.48 29.38 19.49
C ALA A 42 -27.49 29.50 18.34
N ALA A 43 -27.19 30.24 17.26
CA ALA A 43 -28.08 30.32 16.11
C ALA A 43 -28.11 28.98 15.35
N ASN A 44 -26.94 28.40 15.11
CA ASN A 44 -26.68 27.14 14.43
C ASN A 44 -25.51 26.41 15.09
N VAL A 45 -25.28 25.15 14.72
CA VAL A 45 -24.03 24.44 15.01
C VAL A 45 -23.08 24.70 13.84
N GLN A 46 -21.86 25.20 14.11
CA GLN A 46 -20.84 25.37 13.08
C GLN A 46 -20.20 24.03 12.76
N PHE A 47 -20.17 23.64 11.49
CA PHE A 47 -19.45 22.45 11.06
C PHE A 47 -18.17 22.82 10.35
N CYS A 48 -17.11 22.08 10.66
CA CYS A 48 -15.82 22.12 9.98
C CYS A 48 -15.47 20.69 9.54
N TRP A 49 -14.96 20.56 8.32
CA TRP A 49 -14.51 19.28 7.77
C TRP A 49 -13.12 19.48 7.16
N SER A 50 -12.19 18.62 7.53
CA SER A 50 -10.83 18.58 6.99
C SER A 50 -10.51 17.17 6.51
N PHE A 51 -9.91 17.06 5.33
CA PHE A 51 -9.52 15.79 4.75
C PHE A 51 -8.50 16.00 3.62
N ASN A 52 -7.81 14.93 3.24
CA ASN A 52 -7.03 14.89 2.01
C ASN A 52 -7.93 14.31 0.91
N PRO A 53 -8.11 15.00 -0.25
CA PRO A 53 -8.98 14.51 -1.31
C PRO A 53 -8.61 13.09 -1.73
N PRO A 54 -9.56 12.14 -1.76
CA PRO A 54 -9.29 10.80 -2.26
C PRO A 54 -8.82 10.84 -3.71
N ARG A 55 -7.92 9.90 -4.08
CA ARG A 55 -7.38 9.82 -5.45
C ARG A 55 -8.47 9.64 -6.50
N ASN A 56 -9.54 8.93 -6.14
CA ASN A 56 -10.68 8.73 -7.02
C ASN A 56 -11.49 10.02 -7.15
N PRO A 57 -11.58 10.65 -8.33
CA PRO A 57 -12.41 11.83 -8.51
C PRO A 57 -13.90 11.58 -8.20
N TYR A 58 -14.37 10.34 -8.36
CA TYR A 58 -15.75 9.93 -8.07
C TYR A 58 -15.97 9.48 -6.61
N SER A 59 -15.07 9.80 -5.68
CA SER A 59 -15.35 9.57 -4.27
C SER A 59 -16.49 10.48 -3.81
N TRP A 60 -17.38 9.95 -2.96
CA TRP A 60 -18.56 10.66 -2.46
C TRP A 60 -18.21 12.03 -1.87
N ILE A 61 -17.04 12.16 -1.23
CA ILE A 61 -16.63 13.41 -0.59
C ILE A 61 -16.13 14.45 -1.60
N ASN A 62 -15.55 14.00 -2.73
CA ASN A 62 -15.15 14.90 -3.81
C ASN A 62 -16.41 15.45 -4.51
N GLU A 63 -17.37 14.57 -4.82
CA GLU A 63 -18.67 14.97 -5.36
C GLU A 63 -19.43 15.89 -4.38
N TRP A 64 -19.40 15.58 -3.08
CA TRP A 64 -20.00 16.43 -2.04
C TRP A 64 -19.34 17.81 -1.97
N VAL A 65 -18.01 17.92 -2.08
CA VAL A 65 -17.34 19.23 -2.12
C VAL A 65 -17.75 20.03 -3.35
N GLU A 66 -17.83 19.40 -4.52
CA GLU A 66 -18.33 20.05 -5.73
C GLU A 66 -19.75 20.56 -5.53
N GLU A 67 -20.66 19.74 -4.97
CA GLU A 67 -22.03 20.15 -4.66
C GLU A 67 -22.08 21.32 -3.68
N VAL A 68 -21.37 21.25 -2.54
CA VAL A 68 -21.45 22.30 -1.52
C VAL A 68 -20.78 23.60 -1.93
N SER A 69 -19.85 23.54 -2.89
CA SER A 69 -19.20 24.74 -3.44
C SER A 69 -20.16 25.67 -4.20
N GLU A 70 -21.34 25.16 -4.59
CA GLU A 70 -22.39 25.95 -5.24
C GLU A 70 -23.25 26.75 -4.23
N TYR A 71 -23.18 26.45 -2.93
CA TYR A 71 -23.98 27.12 -1.89
C TYR A 71 -23.18 28.19 -1.15
N GLU A 72 -23.77 29.39 -0.98
CA GLU A 72 -23.12 30.53 -0.29
C GLU A 72 -22.86 30.29 1.21
N ASP A 73 -23.58 29.34 1.83
CA ASP A 73 -23.45 29.03 3.26
C ASP A 73 -22.21 28.16 3.57
N TYR A 74 -21.48 27.70 2.55
CA TYR A 74 -20.27 26.89 2.70
C TYR A 74 -19.01 27.69 2.34
N LEU A 75 -17.97 27.50 3.15
CA LEU A 75 -16.63 27.96 2.84
C LEU A 75 -15.76 26.75 2.47
N VAL A 76 -15.45 26.61 1.19
CA VAL A 76 -14.50 25.60 0.70
C VAL A 76 -13.11 26.25 0.60
N HIS A 77 -12.15 25.70 1.34
CA HIS A 77 -10.77 26.17 1.34
C HIS A 77 -9.84 25.03 0.93
N HIS A 78 -8.96 25.29 -0.04
CA HIS A 78 -7.93 24.36 -0.47
C HIS A 78 -6.56 24.88 -0.04
N SER A 79 -5.80 24.05 0.67
CA SER A 79 -4.44 24.34 1.12
C SER A 79 -3.50 23.20 0.85
N THR A 80 -2.25 23.53 0.58
CA THR A 80 -1.15 22.60 0.34
C THR A 80 -0.01 22.87 1.31
N TYR A 81 1.05 22.06 1.22
CA TYR A 81 2.28 22.30 1.97
C TYR A 81 2.96 23.66 1.65
N LYS A 82 2.56 24.33 0.56
CA LYS A 82 3.09 25.65 0.17
C LYS A 82 2.46 26.80 0.95
N ASP A 83 1.31 26.56 1.56
CA ASP A 83 0.54 27.55 2.33
C ASP A 83 0.92 27.56 3.82
N ASP A 84 1.98 26.83 4.18
CA ASP A 84 2.46 26.70 5.56
C ASP A 84 3.28 27.91 6.01
N GLU A 85 2.59 28.91 6.56
CA GLU A 85 3.21 30.11 7.14
C GLU A 85 3.86 29.86 8.51
N LEU A 86 3.48 28.77 9.20
CA LEU A 86 3.91 28.47 10.57
C LEU A 86 5.16 27.58 10.63
N GLY A 87 5.61 27.06 9.49
CA GLY A 87 6.87 26.31 9.35
C GLY A 87 6.80 24.87 9.87
N PHE A 88 5.64 24.20 9.74
CA PHE A 88 5.51 22.77 10.00
C PHE A 88 6.27 21.90 8.99
N THR A 89 6.43 22.39 7.76
CA THR A 89 7.05 21.74 6.62
C THR A 89 8.56 21.89 6.73
N THR A 90 9.19 20.85 7.24
CA THR A 90 10.64 20.82 7.41
C THR A 90 11.38 20.71 6.06
N GLU A 91 12.65 21.12 6.02
CA GLU A 91 13.51 20.92 4.84
C GLU A 91 13.59 19.45 4.40
N GLN A 92 13.56 18.52 5.36
CA GLN A 92 13.53 17.09 5.08
C GLN A 92 12.24 16.68 4.36
N MET A 93 11.09 17.26 4.74
CA MET A 93 9.82 17.02 4.04
C MET A 93 9.86 17.60 2.63
N LEU A 94 10.34 18.83 2.45
CA LEU A 94 10.49 19.44 1.13
C LEU A 94 11.37 18.61 0.20
N ALA A 95 12.51 18.10 0.70
CA ALA A 95 13.39 17.23 -0.08
C ALA A 95 12.69 15.92 -0.49
N ASN A 96 11.83 15.36 0.37
CA ASN A 96 11.03 14.18 0.03
C ASN A 96 9.98 14.50 -1.04
N ILE A 97 9.28 15.63 -0.91
CA ILE A 97 8.27 16.09 -1.87
C ILE A 97 8.91 16.28 -3.26
N GLU A 98 10.05 16.97 -3.34
CA GLU A 98 10.76 17.19 -4.60
C GLU A 98 11.26 15.88 -5.23
N ARG A 99 11.67 14.90 -4.40
CA ARG A 99 12.03 13.57 -4.90
C ARG A 99 10.81 12.85 -5.49
N VAL A 100 9.67 12.88 -4.81
CA VAL A 100 8.42 12.29 -5.33
C VAL A 100 8.02 12.97 -6.64
N LYS A 101 8.01 14.30 -6.67
CA LYS A 101 7.71 15.11 -7.87
C LYS A 101 8.58 14.76 -9.07
N LYS A 102 9.87 14.49 -8.84
CA LYS A 102 10.81 14.09 -9.88
C LYS A 102 10.55 12.69 -10.43
N ASN A 103 10.13 11.76 -9.57
CA ASN A 103 9.99 10.35 -9.93
C ASN A 103 8.60 10.02 -10.46
N ASP A 104 7.55 10.58 -9.85
CA ASP A 104 6.15 10.35 -10.20
C ASP A 104 5.37 11.66 -10.03
N HIS A 105 5.28 12.42 -11.11
CA HIS A 105 4.64 13.74 -11.12
C HIS A 105 3.14 13.65 -10.85
N ASP A 106 2.46 12.62 -11.36
CA ASP A 106 1.03 12.42 -11.12
C ASP A 106 0.81 12.08 -9.65
N TYR A 107 1.59 11.16 -9.08
CA TYR A 107 1.46 10.89 -7.65
C TYR A 107 1.76 12.12 -6.78
N TYR A 108 2.68 13.00 -7.20
CA TYR A 108 2.92 14.28 -6.54
C TYR A 108 1.71 15.22 -6.58
N LEU A 109 1.10 15.40 -7.77
CA LEU A 109 -0.10 16.22 -7.94
C LEU A 109 -1.24 15.72 -7.04
N TYR A 110 -1.37 14.39 -6.90
CA TYR A 110 -2.35 13.80 -6.00
C TYR A 110 -2.00 14.04 -4.52
N LEU A 111 -0.83 13.55 -4.07
CA LEU A 111 -0.51 13.48 -2.65
C LEU A 111 -0.21 14.85 -2.03
N TYR A 112 0.39 15.77 -2.80
CA TYR A 112 0.91 17.03 -2.26
C TYR A 112 0.22 18.28 -2.79
N GLU A 113 -0.42 18.21 -3.97
CA GLU A 113 -1.21 19.32 -4.51
C GLU A 113 -2.72 19.11 -4.34
N GLY A 114 -3.16 17.94 -3.87
CA GLY A 114 -4.57 17.66 -3.60
C GLY A 114 -5.44 17.44 -4.84
N PHE A 115 -4.84 17.23 -6.01
CA PHE A 115 -5.62 17.01 -7.24
C PHE A 115 -6.06 15.55 -7.36
N PRO A 116 -7.37 15.26 -7.46
CA PRO A 116 -7.83 13.93 -7.80
C PRO A 116 -7.44 13.65 -9.26
N ILE A 117 -6.42 12.81 -9.46
CA ILE A 117 -5.99 12.42 -10.80
C ILE A 117 -6.73 11.16 -11.18
N GLY A 118 -7.42 11.22 -12.33
CA GLY A 118 -8.12 10.08 -12.90
C GLY A 118 -7.26 8.82 -12.86
N ILE A 119 -7.78 7.79 -12.19
CA ILE A 119 -7.12 6.50 -12.07
C ILE A 119 -7.09 5.89 -13.47
N GLY A 120 -5.93 5.89 -14.13
CA GLY A 120 -5.66 4.83 -15.10
C GLY A 120 -5.85 3.49 -14.39
N ASP A 121 -6.38 2.47 -15.04
CA ASP A 121 -6.75 1.21 -14.38
C ASP A 121 -5.59 0.57 -13.59
N ASN A 122 -4.34 0.76 -14.04
CA ASN A 122 -3.14 0.28 -13.36
C ASN A 122 -2.91 0.87 -11.96
N VAL A 123 -2.65 -0.01 -11.01
CA VAL A 123 -2.37 0.35 -9.60
C VAL A 123 -0.98 0.98 -9.45
N TYR A 124 0.01 0.42 -10.14
CA TYR A 124 1.41 0.84 -10.03
C TYR A 124 1.92 1.45 -11.33
N ASN A 125 2.70 2.52 -11.21
CA ASN A 125 3.48 3.04 -12.32
C ASN A 125 4.70 2.13 -12.56
N ILE A 126 4.67 1.38 -13.66
CA ILE A 126 5.72 0.39 -13.98
C ILE A 126 7.08 1.05 -14.26
N ASP A 127 7.11 2.32 -14.65
CA ASP A 127 8.35 3.05 -14.89
C ASP A 127 9.13 3.29 -13.58
N LEU A 128 8.50 3.15 -12.42
CA LEU A 128 9.19 3.20 -11.12
C LEU A 128 9.90 1.87 -10.76
N PHE A 129 9.69 0.81 -11.53
CA PHE A 129 10.38 -0.47 -11.38
C PHE A 129 11.63 -0.43 -12.25
N GLN A 130 12.75 -0.03 -11.66
CA GLN A 130 13.97 0.26 -12.41
C GLN A 130 14.85 -0.99 -12.60
N PRO A 131 15.16 -1.41 -13.85
CA PRO A 131 15.99 -2.58 -14.10
C PRO A 131 17.47 -2.33 -13.76
N LEU A 132 18.14 -3.37 -13.28
CA LEU A 132 19.58 -3.40 -13.05
C LEU A 132 20.18 -4.68 -13.62
N GLN A 133 21.33 -4.58 -14.31
CA GLN A 133 22.06 -5.76 -14.77
C GLN A 133 22.84 -6.43 -13.62
N LYS A 134 23.28 -5.63 -12.65
CA LYS A 134 23.92 -6.09 -11.41
C LYS A 134 23.68 -5.07 -10.30
N ILE A 135 23.93 -5.48 -9.07
CA ILE A 135 23.96 -4.54 -7.93
C ILE A 135 25.09 -3.53 -8.17
N PRO A 136 24.84 -2.21 -8.02
CA PRO A 136 25.88 -1.19 -8.19
C PRO A 136 27.08 -1.44 -7.26
N ASP A 137 28.28 -1.25 -7.78
CA ASP A 137 29.52 -1.56 -7.03
C ASP A 137 29.71 -0.63 -5.81
N ASP A 138 29.04 0.53 -5.80
CA ASP A 138 29.03 1.50 -4.71
C ASP A 138 27.88 1.29 -3.70
N GLU A 139 27.16 0.16 -3.83
CA GLU A 139 26.09 -0.24 -2.92
C GLU A 139 26.38 -1.58 -2.26
N ARG A 140 26.42 -1.59 -0.93
CA ARG A 140 26.58 -2.82 -0.15
C ARG A 140 25.23 -3.33 0.32
N ILE A 141 24.96 -4.62 0.12
CA ILE A 141 23.81 -5.30 0.75
C ILE A 141 23.98 -5.28 2.28
N LEU A 142 23.01 -4.66 2.97
CA LEU A 142 22.93 -4.64 4.42
C LEU A 142 22.11 -5.82 4.95
N LYS A 143 20.94 -6.04 4.37
CA LYS A 143 19.99 -7.09 4.76
C LYS A 143 19.41 -7.75 3.53
N VAL A 144 19.08 -9.03 3.66
CA VAL A 144 18.36 -9.80 2.64
C VAL A 144 17.09 -10.36 3.25
N TYR A 145 15.98 -10.26 2.55
CA TYR A 145 14.67 -10.72 2.97
C TYR A 145 14.12 -11.68 1.95
N THR A 146 13.24 -12.57 2.37
CA THR A 146 12.39 -13.33 1.46
C THR A 146 10.94 -13.10 1.83
N SER A 147 10.08 -12.99 0.83
CA SER A 147 8.64 -12.91 1.02
C SER A 147 7.93 -13.91 0.11
N THR A 148 6.95 -14.61 0.65
CA THR A 148 6.23 -15.68 -0.05
C THR A 148 4.74 -15.43 -0.04
N ASP A 149 4.13 -15.44 -1.22
CA ASP A 149 2.70 -15.64 -1.40
C ASP A 149 2.45 -17.11 -1.73
N THR A 150 1.64 -17.77 -0.89
CA THR A 150 1.42 -19.22 -0.92
C THR A 150 0.09 -19.54 -1.58
N GLY A 151 0.13 -20.01 -2.82
CA GLY A 151 -1.02 -20.63 -3.47
C GLY A 151 -1.17 -22.12 -3.18
N TYR A 152 -2.41 -22.61 -3.27
CA TYR A 152 -2.74 -24.03 -3.22
C TYR A 152 -3.63 -24.44 -4.39
N SER A 153 -3.41 -25.65 -4.91
CA SER A 153 -4.18 -26.34 -5.96
C SER A 153 -4.27 -25.66 -7.33
N VAL A 154 -4.81 -24.44 -7.42
CA VAL A 154 -4.97 -23.69 -8.67
C VAL A 154 -4.22 -22.35 -8.66
N SER A 155 -3.88 -21.87 -7.45
CA SER A 155 -3.15 -20.62 -7.24
C SER A 155 -1.63 -20.87 -7.24
N ALA A 156 -0.86 -19.94 -7.79
CA ALA A 156 0.58 -20.06 -7.86
C ALA A 156 1.24 -19.82 -6.49
N THR A 157 2.42 -20.37 -6.29
CA THR A 157 3.29 -19.99 -5.17
C THR A 157 4.43 -19.15 -5.71
N ALA A 158 4.61 -17.96 -5.15
CA ALA A 158 5.66 -17.04 -5.55
C ALA A 158 6.50 -16.64 -4.33
N THR A 159 7.83 -16.72 -4.45
CA THR A 159 8.79 -16.29 -3.44
C THR A 159 9.76 -15.29 -4.05
N GLY A 160 9.82 -14.07 -3.52
CA GLY A 160 10.77 -13.04 -3.91
C GLY A 160 11.89 -12.90 -2.88
N ALA A 161 13.12 -12.64 -3.34
CA ALA A 161 14.24 -12.26 -2.50
C ALA A 161 14.59 -10.78 -2.70
N PHE A 162 14.68 -10.01 -1.62
CA PHE A 162 14.90 -8.57 -1.66
C PHE A 162 16.14 -8.18 -0.85
N ALA A 163 17.01 -7.34 -1.41
CA ALA A 163 18.12 -6.72 -0.69
C ALA A 163 17.76 -5.29 -0.28
N LEU A 164 18.12 -4.92 0.95
CA LEU A 164 18.23 -3.52 1.37
C LEU A 164 19.71 -3.12 1.33
N THR A 165 20.04 -2.05 0.62
CA THR A 165 21.42 -1.60 0.41
C THR A 165 21.84 -0.46 1.35
N SER A 166 23.13 -0.12 1.33
CA SER A 166 23.70 1.01 2.07
C SER A 166 23.12 2.37 1.69
N LYS A 167 22.57 2.51 0.47
CA LYS A 167 21.87 3.72 0.02
C LYS A 167 20.37 3.69 0.33
N ARG A 168 19.92 2.68 1.08
CA ARG A 168 18.50 2.40 1.37
C ARG A 168 17.66 2.09 0.13
N ASN A 169 18.30 1.59 -0.93
CA ASN A 169 17.60 1.03 -2.08
C ASN A 169 17.13 -0.39 -1.76
N VAL A 170 15.99 -0.77 -2.33
CA VAL A 170 15.44 -2.11 -2.33
C VAL A 170 15.67 -2.72 -3.70
N ILE A 171 16.32 -3.89 -3.75
CA ILE A 171 16.60 -4.60 -5.00
C ILE A 171 15.96 -5.98 -4.96
N LEU A 172 15.05 -6.28 -5.90
CA LEU A 172 14.60 -7.65 -6.16
C LEU A 172 15.76 -8.46 -6.77
N LEU A 173 16.24 -9.45 -6.02
CA LEU A 173 17.42 -10.24 -6.34
C LEU A 173 17.12 -11.45 -7.24
N ASP A 174 16.00 -12.11 -7.01
CA ASP A 174 15.53 -13.31 -7.74
C ASP A 174 14.07 -13.58 -7.32
N THR A 175 13.35 -14.35 -8.14
CA THR A 175 11.99 -14.81 -7.88
C THR A 175 11.89 -16.30 -8.18
N ASP A 176 11.42 -17.10 -7.22
CA ASP A 176 10.94 -18.46 -7.47
C ASP A 176 9.44 -18.41 -7.68
N TYR A 177 8.96 -18.84 -8.85
CA TYR A 177 7.56 -18.82 -9.21
C TYR A 177 7.11 -20.21 -9.66
N TYR A 178 6.08 -20.74 -9.01
CA TYR A 178 5.48 -22.03 -9.32
C TYR A 178 3.99 -21.87 -9.60
N SER A 179 3.61 -21.97 -10.88
CA SER A 179 2.20 -22.17 -11.25
C SER A 179 1.85 -23.67 -11.25
N PRO A 180 0.73 -24.09 -10.63
CA PRO A 180 0.17 -25.43 -10.75
C PRO A 180 -0.61 -25.66 -12.05
N GLU A 181 -0.88 -24.59 -12.82
CA GLU A 181 -1.66 -24.67 -14.05
C GLU A 181 -1.00 -25.61 -15.07
N GLY A 182 -1.82 -26.45 -15.72
CA GLY A 182 -1.35 -27.43 -16.70
C GLY A 182 -0.55 -28.61 -16.12
N LYS A 183 -0.39 -28.72 -14.79
CA LYS A 183 0.37 -29.81 -14.15
C LYS A 183 -0.56 -30.92 -13.63
N ALA A 184 -0.31 -32.14 -14.10
CA ALA A 184 -0.99 -33.35 -13.61
C ALA A 184 -0.67 -33.64 -12.13
N ASN A 185 0.59 -33.48 -11.73
CA ASN A 185 1.05 -33.68 -10.36
C ASN A 185 1.47 -32.35 -9.75
N LYS A 186 0.68 -31.86 -8.79
CA LYS A 186 0.92 -30.59 -8.09
C LYS A 186 1.88 -30.80 -6.92
N ARG A 187 2.61 -29.75 -6.54
CA ARG A 187 3.51 -29.79 -5.39
C ARG A 187 2.75 -30.08 -4.09
N SER A 188 3.25 -31.02 -3.30
CA SER A 188 2.79 -31.23 -1.92
C SER A 188 3.31 -30.12 -0.98
N PRO A 189 2.74 -29.94 0.22
CA PRO A 189 3.26 -28.99 1.20
C PRO A 189 4.75 -29.18 1.50
N GLU A 190 5.21 -30.43 1.58
CA GLU A 190 6.61 -30.78 1.77
C GLU A 190 7.48 -30.31 0.59
N GLN A 191 7.01 -30.49 -0.65
CA GLN A 191 7.71 -30.03 -1.85
C GLN A 191 7.77 -28.50 -1.94
N HIS A 192 6.72 -27.80 -1.52
CA HIS A 192 6.77 -26.34 -1.37
C HIS A 192 7.80 -25.92 -0.33
N CYS A 193 7.85 -26.57 0.84
CA CYS A 193 8.84 -26.27 1.88
C CYS A 193 10.29 -26.55 1.41
N LYS A 194 10.51 -27.63 0.65
CA LYS A 194 11.81 -27.92 0.02
C LYS A 194 12.21 -26.87 -1.01
N ALA A 195 11.28 -26.42 -1.85
CA ALA A 195 11.53 -25.36 -2.82
C ALA A 195 11.91 -24.05 -2.13
N LEU A 196 11.12 -23.63 -1.14
CA LEU A 196 11.39 -22.41 -0.34
C LEU A 196 12.75 -22.47 0.34
N ARG A 197 13.09 -23.61 0.98
CA ARG A 197 14.40 -23.82 1.62
C ARG A 197 15.54 -23.68 0.62
N ARG A 198 15.45 -24.39 -0.51
CA ARG A 198 16.47 -24.36 -1.56
C ARG A 198 16.67 -22.97 -2.15
N PHE A 199 15.57 -22.23 -2.37
CA PHE A 199 15.64 -20.85 -2.85
C PHE A 199 16.33 -19.94 -1.82
N THR A 200 15.92 -20.02 -0.56
CA THR A 200 16.48 -19.26 0.56
C THR A 200 17.99 -19.50 0.70
N GLU A 201 18.43 -20.77 0.69
CA GLU A 201 19.84 -21.15 0.78
C GLU A 201 20.64 -20.65 -0.43
N LYS A 202 20.11 -20.83 -1.64
CA LYS A 202 20.73 -20.31 -2.88
C LYS A 202 20.99 -18.81 -2.78
N ILE A 203 20.02 -18.04 -2.29
CA ILE A 203 20.15 -16.58 -2.14
C ILE A 203 21.18 -16.24 -1.07
N ALA A 204 21.10 -16.89 0.10
CA ALA A 204 22.04 -16.65 1.18
C ALA A 204 23.49 -16.94 0.77
N ASP A 205 23.70 -18.04 0.04
CA ASP A 205 25.00 -18.46 -0.47
C ASP A 205 25.52 -17.56 -1.59
N LYS A 206 24.66 -17.14 -2.51
CA LYS A 206 25.03 -16.26 -3.63
C LYS A 206 25.49 -14.89 -3.13
N TYR A 207 24.76 -14.31 -2.19
CA TYR A 207 25.03 -12.95 -1.69
C TYR A 207 25.84 -12.92 -0.39
N LYS A 208 26.22 -14.09 0.14
CA LYS A 208 26.99 -14.26 1.39
C LYS A 208 26.35 -13.51 2.57
N ARG A 209 25.02 -13.60 2.67
CA ARG A 209 24.22 -12.92 3.69
C ARG A 209 23.11 -13.84 4.21
N PRO A 210 22.91 -13.96 5.53
CA PRO A 210 21.76 -14.67 6.06
C PRO A 210 20.46 -13.93 5.72
N ILE A 211 19.37 -14.68 5.60
CA ILE A 211 18.04 -14.09 5.43
C ILE A 211 17.58 -13.50 6.76
N SER A 212 17.38 -12.19 6.78
CA SER A 212 17.03 -11.39 7.95
C SER A 212 15.58 -11.63 8.39
N LYS A 213 14.66 -11.82 7.44
CA LYS A 213 13.28 -12.21 7.70
C LYS A 213 12.71 -13.02 6.54
N LYS A 214 11.99 -14.10 6.88
CA LYS A 214 11.29 -14.99 5.94
C LYS A 214 9.79 -14.77 6.04
N THR A 215 9.33 -13.69 5.43
CA THR A 215 7.92 -13.29 5.43
C THR A 215 7.09 -14.29 4.62
N VAL A 216 5.93 -14.65 5.16
CA VAL A 216 4.94 -15.50 4.48
C VAL A 216 3.54 -14.99 4.73
N ASP A 217 2.61 -15.35 3.85
CA ASP A 217 1.20 -15.15 4.09
C ASP A 217 0.77 -15.71 5.47
N SER A 218 0.13 -14.87 6.29
CA SER A 218 -0.45 -15.25 7.57
C SER A 218 -1.52 -16.34 7.48
N ALA A 219 -2.22 -16.44 6.34
CA ALA A 219 -3.31 -17.39 6.15
C ALA A 219 -2.82 -18.85 6.03
N ASP A 220 -1.55 -19.08 5.66
CA ASP A 220 -1.04 -20.44 5.45
C ASP A 220 -0.39 -21.00 6.72
N GLY A 221 -1.22 -21.53 7.62
CA GLY A 221 -0.76 -22.26 8.81
C GLY A 221 -0.07 -23.60 8.48
N ALA A 222 -0.43 -24.22 7.35
CA ALA A 222 0.05 -25.55 6.99
C ALA A 222 1.51 -25.52 6.54
N ILE A 223 1.87 -24.61 5.63
CA ILE A 223 3.25 -24.42 5.18
C ILE A 223 4.14 -24.00 6.34
N ARG A 224 3.67 -23.11 7.23
CA ARG A 224 4.45 -22.71 8.42
C ARG A 224 4.74 -23.89 9.35
N THR A 225 3.73 -24.70 9.64
CA THR A 225 3.86 -25.88 10.51
C THR A 225 4.76 -26.93 9.85
N GLN A 226 4.55 -27.20 8.57
CA GLN A 226 5.35 -28.15 7.80
C GLN A 226 6.82 -27.73 7.73
N TYR A 227 7.10 -26.46 7.43
CA TYR A 227 8.47 -25.95 7.35
C TYR A 227 9.20 -26.04 8.69
N TYR A 228 8.51 -25.74 9.80
CA TYR A 228 9.08 -25.91 11.15
C TYR A 228 9.38 -27.38 11.46
N ASN A 229 8.46 -28.30 11.15
CA ASN A 229 8.67 -29.73 11.38
C ASN A 229 9.85 -30.29 10.58
N MET A 230 10.12 -29.73 9.40
CA MET A 230 11.21 -30.18 8.53
C MET A 230 12.58 -29.61 8.90
N TYR A 231 12.63 -28.34 9.32
CA TYR A 231 13.89 -27.60 9.43
C TYR A 231 14.14 -26.98 10.81
N GLY A 232 13.20 -27.09 11.75
CA GLY A 232 13.29 -26.45 13.07
C GLY A 232 13.24 -24.91 13.02
N GLU A 233 12.88 -24.33 11.87
CA GLU A 233 12.89 -22.89 11.63
C GLU A 233 11.47 -22.33 11.50
N ARG A 234 11.23 -21.16 12.09
CA ARG A 234 9.94 -20.47 11.99
C ARG A 234 9.94 -19.49 10.82
N LEU A 235 8.90 -19.55 10.00
CA LEU A 235 8.56 -18.52 9.02
C LEU A 235 7.78 -17.39 9.72
N HIS A 236 7.96 -16.16 9.27
CA HIS A 236 7.34 -14.97 9.88
C HIS A 236 6.02 -14.63 9.17
N PRO A 237 4.85 -14.84 9.79
CA PRO A 237 3.58 -14.46 9.19
C PRO A 237 3.42 -12.94 9.17
N VAL A 238 3.12 -12.37 8.01
CA VAL A 238 2.86 -10.92 7.89
C VAL A 238 1.57 -10.53 8.63
N SER A 239 1.60 -9.44 9.39
CA SER A 239 0.38 -8.83 9.92
C SER A 239 -0.23 -7.91 8.84
N LYS A 240 -1.20 -8.44 8.08
CA LYS A 240 -1.83 -7.72 6.96
C LYS A 240 -2.72 -6.57 7.47
N SER A 241 -2.68 -5.43 6.78
CA SER A 241 -3.63 -4.31 6.91
C SER A 241 -4.67 -4.36 5.77
N LYS A 242 -5.46 -3.29 5.55
CA LYS A 242 -6.33 -3.24 4.37
C LYS A 242 -5.45 -3.35 3.12
N ASN A 243 -6.01 -3.92 2.04
CA ASN A 243 -5.25 -4.11 0.81
C ASN A 243 -4.80 -2.77 0.21
N VAL A 244 -5.64 -1.75 0.30
CA VAL A 244 -5.33 -0.36 -0.11
C VAL A 244 -4.12 0.18 0.66
N ASP A 245 -4.08 0.06 1.99
CA ASP A 245 -2.92 0.49 2.78
C ASP A 245 -1.62 -0.22 2.35
N MET A 246 -1.70 -1.53 2.05
CA MET A 246 -0.53 -2.29 1.61
C MET A 246 -0.03 -1.87 0.23
N ILE A 247 -0.95 -1.48 -0.66
CA ILE A 247 -0.62 -0.87 -1.96
C ILE A 247 0.06 0.48 -1.75
N ASP A 248 -0.46 1.31 -0.84
CA ASP A 248 0.10 2.64 -0.57
C ASP A 248 1.53 2.57 -0.03
N TYR A 249 1.85 1.61 0.84
CA TYR A 249 3.24 1.43 1.28
C TYR A 249 4.19 1.08 0.13
N VAL A 250 3.72 0.31 -0.86
CA VAL A 250 4.50 -0.01 -2.06
C VAL A 250 4.67 1.24 -2.92
N ILE A 251 3.60 2.04 -3.11
CA ILE A 251 3.66 3.30 -3.85
C ILE A 251 4.63 4.28 -3.18
N ASP A 252 4.62 4.39 -1.84
CA ASP A 252 5.58 5.21 -1.09
C ASP A 252 7.03 4.76 -1.37
N LEU A 253 7.31 3.45 -1.36
CA LEU A 253 8.63 2.94 -1.72
C LEU A 253 9.05 3.30 -3.16
N LEU A 254 8.14 3.13 -4.11
CA LEU A 254 8.36 3.34 -5.55
C LEU A 254 8.59 4.81 -5.88
N THR A 255 7.73 5.69 -5.38
CA THR A 255 7.76 7.15 -5.67
C THR A 255 8.97 7.82 -5.03
N GLN A 256 9.52 7.23 -3.98
CA GLN A 256 10.83 7.60 -3.45
C GLN A 256 12.01 7.24 -4.38
N GLY A 257 11.80 6.50 -5.47
CA GLY A 257 12.81 6.14 -6.47
C GLY A 257 13.84 5.14 -5.95
N ARG A 258 13.44 4.29 -4.98
CA ARG A 258 14.33 3.40 -4.24
C ARG A 258 14.18 1.93 -4.60
N PHE A 259 13.25 1.58 -5.49
CA PHE A 259 13.05 0.19 -5.87
C PHE A 259 13.72 -0.12 -7.22
N TYR A 260 14.43 -1.23 -7.25
CA TYR A 260 15.09 -1.75 -8.42
C TYR A 260 14.88 -3.27 -8.51
N TYR A 261 15.13 -3.85 -9.67
CA TYR A 261 15.15 -5.31 -9.83
C TYR A 261 16.32 -5.76 -10.68
N LEU A 262 16.90 -6.93 -10.38
CA LEU A 262 17.86 -7.53 -11.29
C LEU A 262 17.15 -8.05 -12.54
N ASP A 263 17.56 -7.59 -13.72
CA ASP A 263 16.94 -7.92 -14.99
C ASP A 263 17.30 -9.36 -15.41
N THR A 264 16.59 -10.32 -14.83
CA THR A 264 16.78 -11.74 -15.05
C THR A 264 15.47 -12.36 -15.51
N LYS A 265 15.55 -13.49 -16.22
CA LYS A 265 14.37 -14.24 -16.68
C LYS A 265 13.39 -14.56 -15.53
N ASN A 266 13.93 -14.89 -14.36
CA ASN A 266 13.12 -15.24 -13.20
C ASN A 266 12.32 -14.05 -12.65
N ASN A 267 12.87 -12.83 -12.74
CA ASN A 267 12.20 -11.62 -12.25
C ASN A 267 11.18 -11.04 -13.24
N GLN A 268 11.16 -11.49 -14.50
CA GLN A 268 10.21 -10.95 -15.48
C GLN A 268 8.75 -11.21 -15.07
N ILE A 269 8.44 -12.36 -14.47
CA ILE A 269 7.09 -12.64 -13.98
C ILE A 269 6.64 -11.63 -12.92
N PHE A 270 7.57 -11.17 -12.07
CA PHE A 270 7.28 -10.14 -11.09
C PHE A 270 6.88 -8.84 -11.76
N ILE A 271 7.62 -8.41 -12.78
CA ILE A 271 7.33 -7.19 -13.54
C ILE A 271 6.04 -7.32 -14.35
N ASP A 272 5.81 -8.48 -14.98
CA ASP A 272 4.61 -8.74 -15.79
C ASP A 272 3.33 -8.71 -14.96
N GLU A 273 3.35 -9.28 -13.75
CA GLU A 273 2.21 -9.26 -12.83
C GLU A 273 1.93 -7.83 -12.33
N HIS A 274 2.98 -7.07 -11.93
CA HIS A 274 2.80 -5.67 -11.52
C HIS A 274 2.28 -4.78 -12.66
N ARG A 275 2.70 -5.03 -13.90
CA ARG A 275 2.24 -4.30 -15.09
C ARG A 275 0.76 -4.53 -15.39
N LYS A 276 0.22 -5.71 -15.07
CA LYS A 276 -1.20 -6.06 -15.29
C LYS A 276 -2.08 -5.73 -14.10
N TYR A 277 -1.48 -5.37 -12.96
CA TYR A 277 -2.19 -5.17 -11.71
C TYR A 277 -3.00 -3.88 -11.74
N ARG A 278 -4.32 -4.03 -11.68
CA ARG A 278 -5.27 -2.94 -11.90
C ARG A 278 -6.43 -2.99 -10.91
N TRP A 279 -7.00 -1.82 -10.68
CA TRP A 279 -8.24 -1.67 -9.95
C TRP A 279 -9.41 -2.27 -10.74
N ASP A 280 -10.40 -2.79 -10.02
CA ASP A 280 -11.70 -3.12 -10.60
C ASP A 280 -12.51 -1.83 -10.72
N GLU A 281 -12.71 -1.35 -11.95
CA GLU A 281 -13.47 -0.12 -12.26
C GLU A 281 -14.83 -0.07 -11.57
N LYS A 282 -15.53 -1.21 -11.47
CA LYS A 282 -16.83 -1.28 -10.79
C LYS A 282 -16.69 -1.07 -9.29
N SER A 283 -15.62 -1.57 -8.71
CA SER A 283 -15.33 -1.35 -7.30
C SER A 283 -14.89 0.08 -7.02
N ILE A 284 -14.21 0.75 -7.95
CA ILE A 284 -13.85 2.17 -7.82
C ILE A 284 -15.13 3.02 -7.72
N GLN A 285 -16.15 2.69 -8.52
CA GLN A 285 -17.44 3.41 -8.49
C GLN A 285 -18.29 3.03 -7.27
N SER A 286 -18.35 1.75 -6.92
CA SER A 286 -19.27 1.27 -5.88
C SER A 286 -18.72 1.34 -4.46
N ASN A 287 -17.39 1.38 -4.29
CA ASN A 287 -16.72 1.49 -2.99
C ASN A 287 -15.42 2.30 -3.14
N PRO A 288 -15.53 3.62 -3.40
CA PRO A 288 -14.40 4.48 -3.75
C PRO A 288 -13.33 4.58 -2.66
N ASP A 289 -13.71 4.34 -1.40
CA ASP A 289 -12.81 4.46 -0.24
C ASP A 289 -12.07 3.13 0.05
N ASN A 290 -12.55 2.02 -0.49
CA ASN A 290 -11.87 0.72 -0.40
C ASN A 290 -12.03 -0.10 -1.70
N PRO A 291 -11.49 0.42 -2.83
CA PRO A 291 -11.62 -0.24 -4.11
C PRO A 291 -10.94 -1.59 -4.09
N GLN A 292 -11.51 -2.53 -4.84
CA GLN A 292 -10.95 -3.84 -5.06
C GLN A 292 -10.04 -3.82 -6.29
N VAL A 293 -9.05 -4.69 -6.27
CA VAL A 293 -8.19 -4.98 -7.41
C VAL A 293 -8.70 -6.21 -8.16
N ILE A 294 -8.37 -6.31 -9.44
CA ILE A 294 -8.61 -7.53 -10.20
C ILE A 294 -7.65 -8.61 -9.70
N LYS A 295 -8.19 -9.62 -9.00
CA LYS A 295 -7.44 -10.75 -8.42
C LYS A 295 -7.07 -11.79 -9.47
N LYS A 296 -6.17 -11.41 -10.38
CA LYS A 296 -5.64 -12.28 -11.43
C LYS A 296 -4.18 -11.93 -11.65
N ASP A 297 -3.33 -12.97 -11.71
CA ASP A 297 -1.89 -12.82 -11.92
C ASP A 297 -1.27 -11.84 -10.91
N ASP A 298 -1.54 -12.02 -9.62
CA ASP A 298 -1.19 -11.08 -8.53
C ASP A 298 -0.29 -11.67 -7.44
N HIS A 299 0.25 -12.88 -7.61
CA HIS A 299 1.04 -13.57 -6.58
C HIS A 299 2.37 -12.86 -6.26
N ALA A 300 3.06 -12.37 -7.27
CA ALA A 300 4.26 -11.56 -7.16
C ALA A 300 3.95 -10.15 -6.62
N VAL A 301 2.74 -9.65 -6.86
CA VAL A 301 2.26 -8.39 -6.28
C VAL A 301 2.00 -8.55 -4.78
N ASP A 302 1.31 -9.62 -4.40
CA ASP A 302 0.99 -9.95 -3.02
C ASP A 302 2.25 -10.20 -2.19
N LEU A 303 3.21 -11.00 -2.70
CA LEU A 303 4.47 -11.19 -1.97
C LEU A 303 5.24 -9.87 -1.79
N PHE A 304 5.14 -8.92 -2.73
CA PHE A 304 5.82 -7.64 -2.61
C PHE A 304 5.15 -6.75 -1.56
N LYS A 305 3.82 -6.68 -1.57
CA LYS A 305 3.03 -6.03 -0.51
C LYS A 305 3.38 -6.59 0.86
N TYR A 306 3.46 -7.91 1.00
CA TYR A 306 3.84 -8.54 2.26
C TYR A 306 5.27 -8.18 2.68
N PHE A 307 6.22 -8.17 1.73
CA PHE A 307 7.60 -7.75 2.00
C PHE A 307 7.64 -6.32 2.54
N VAL A 308 6.98 -5.37 1.85
CA VAL A 308 7.01 -3.96 2.23
C VAL A 308 6.32 -3.76 3.58
N LYS A 309 5.10 -4.31 3.76
CA LYS A 309 4.33 -4.20 5.00
C LYS A 309 5.06 -4.77 6.21
N ASP A 310 5.71 -5.92 6.06
CA ASP A 310 6.42 -6.56 7.17
C ASP A 310 7.73 -5.84 7.51
N ASN A 311 8.25 -4.96 6.66
CA ASN A 311 9.57 -4.35 6.82
C ASN A 311 9.57 -2.81 6.80
N LEU A 312 8.42 -2.15 7.00
CA LEU A 312 8.27 -0.68 6.97
C LEU A 312 9.37 0.07 7.72
N ARG A 313 9.69 -0.36 8.95
CA ARG A 313 10.74 0.26 9.80
C ARG A 313 12.13 0.19 9.15
N ASP A 314 12.50 -0.96 8.59
CA ASP A 314 13.80 -1.12 7.92
C ASP A 314 13.84 -0.27 6.63
N LEU A 315 12.72 -0.25 5.90
CA LEU A 315 12.54 0.53 4.68
C LEU A 315 12.44 2.05 4.94
N GLY A 316 12.23 2.47 6.19
CA GLY A 316 12.03 3.87 6.55
C GLY A 316 10.76 4.47 5.95
N LEU A 317 9.72 3.66 5.83
CA LEU A 317 8.38 4.07 5.38
C LEU A 317 7.53 4.41 6.61
N LYS A 318 6.47 5.23 6.44
CA LYS A 318 5.54 5.56 7.52
C LYS A 318 4.92 4.26 8.07
N PHE A 319 4.98 4.04 9.39
CA PHE A 319 4.62 2.76 10.04
C PHE A 319 3.71 2.93 11.25
#